data_AF-A0A316HZD5-F1
#
_entry.id   AF-A0A316HZD5-F1
#
_cell.length_a   1.000
_cell.length_b   1.000
_cell.length_c   1.000
_cell.angle_alpha   90.00
_cell.angle_beta   90.00
_cell.angle_gamma   90.00
#
_symmetry.space_group_name_H-M   'P 1'
#
loop_
_entity.id
_entity.type
_entity.pdbx_description
1 polymer ?
#
loop_
_entity_poly.entity_id
_entity_poly.type
_entity_poly.pdbx_seq_one_letter_code
_entity_poly.pdbx_strand_id
1 'polypeptide(L)' 'MGRAAQSAELAPVFVFLASQESSYVTGEVLGVTGGQLLT' A
#
# COMPACT_ATOMS: atom_id res chain seq x y z
N MET A 1 -7.87 14.01 3.03
CA MET A 1 -6.86 13.32 2.20
C MET A 1 -5.65 14.22 2.18
N GLY A 2 -4.66 13.93 3.03
CA GLY A 2 -3.66 14.91 3.53
C GLY A 2 -3.32 14.72 5.01
N ARG A 3 -3.67 13.55 5.57
CA ARG A 3 -3.24 13.11 6.91
C ARG A 3 -2.39 11.86 6.75
N ALA A 4 -1.57 11.57 7.75
CA ALA A 4 -0.85 10.30 7.80
C ALA A 4 -1.83 9.11 7.66
N ALA A 5 -1.38 8.09 6.94
CA ALA A 5 -2.10 6.83 6.81
C ALA A 5 -2.23 6.16 8.19
N GLN A 6 -3.39 5.59 8.45
CA GLN A 6 -3.62 4.77 9.63
C GLN A 6 -3.10 3.34 9.38
N SER A 7 -2.68 2.66 10.43
CA SER A 7 -2.20 1.28 10.37
C SER A 7 -3.22 0.32 9.74
N ALA A 8 -4.52 0.55 9.97
CA ALA A 8 -5.59 -0.21 9.35
C ALA A 8 -5.68 -0.02 7.82
N GLU A 9 -5.22 1.11 7.29
CA GLU A 9 -5.19 1.40 5.85
C GLU A 9 -3.96 0.73 5.18
N LEU A 10 -2.89 0.47 5.94
CA LEU A 10 -1.68 -0.24 5.51
C LEU A 10 -1.84 -1.77 5.51
N ALA A 11 -2.49 -2.33 6.53
CA ALA A 11 -2.65 -3.77 6.70
C ALA A 11 -3.14 -4.54 5.45
N PRO A 12 -4.20 -4.09 4.72
CA PRO A 12 -4.66 -4.81 3.53
C PRO A 12 -3.64 -4.84 2.38
N VAL A 13 -2.72 -3.87 2.30
CA VAL A 13 -1.64 -3.89 1.29
C VAL A 13 -0.64 -5.01 1.56
N PHE A 14 -0.31 -5.27 2.82
CA PHE A 14 0.52 -6.43 3.18
C PHE A 14 -0.18 -7.74 2.85
N VAL A 15 -1.50 -7.82 3.07
CA VAL A 15 -2.29 -9.00 2.72
C VAL A 15 -2.34 -9.19 1.20
N PHE A 16 -2.50 -8.12 0.43
CA PHE A 16 -2.45 -8.15 -1.03
C PHE A 16 -1.10 -8.68 -1.55
N LEU A 17 0.02 -8.13 -1.07
CA LEU A 17 1.36 -8.56 -1.45
C LEU A 17 1.68 -10.01 -1.03
N ALA A 18 1.00 -10.52 0.01
CA ALA A 18 1.11 -11.91 0.43
C ALA A 18 0.16 -12.84 -0.34
N SER A 19 -0.80 -12.31 -1.11
CA SER A 19 -1.81 -13.09 -1.83
C SER A 19 -1.34 -13.48 -3.23
N GLN A 20 -1.99 -14.51 -3.79
CA GLN A 20 -1.76 -14.94 -5.18
C GLN A 20 -2.17 -13.88 -6.22
N GLU A 21 -3.02 -12.91 -5.86
CA GLU A 21 -3.39 -11.81 -6.77
C GLU A 21 -2.20 -10.91 -7.09
N SER A 22 -1.21 -10.83 -6.19
CA SER A 22 0.02 -10.06 -6.42
C SER A 22 1.15 -10.86 -7.08
N SER A 23 0.88 -12.07 -7.59
CA SER A 23 1.90 -12.97 -8.16
C SER A 23 2.76 -12.36 -9.28
N TYR A 24 2.28 -11.31 -9.94
CA TYR A 24 3.02 -10.56 -10.97
C TYR A 24 3.46 -9.16 -10.53
N VAL A 25 3.19 -8.75 -9.28
CA VAL A 25 3.57 -7.45 -8.71
C VAL A 25 4.86 -7.63 -7.91
N THR A 26 5.99 -7.55 -8.61
CA THR A 26 7.34 -7.69 -8.01
C THR A 26 8.20 -6.47 -8.29
N GLY A 27 8.99 -6.05 -7.29
CA GLY A 27 9.86 -4.87 -7.39
C GLY A 27 9.14 -3.51 -7.34
N GLU A 28 7.83 -3.49 -7.09
CA GLU A 28 7.00 -2.28 -7.04
C GLU A 28 7.05 -1.60 -5.66
N VAL A 29 6.93 -0.27 -5.63
CA VAL A 29 6.83 0.51 -4.38
C VAL A 29 5.43 1.12 -4.27
N LEU A 30 4.57 0.48 -3.47
CA LEU A 30 3.20 0.94 -3.25
C LEU A 30 3.13 2.02 -2.16
N GLY A 31 2.80 3.24 -2.56
CA GLY A 31 2.62 4.38 -1.66
C GLY A 31 1.28 4.39 -0.94
N VAL A 32 1.27 4.09 0.36
CA VAL A 32 0.05 4.15 1.21
C VAL A 32 0.19 5.32 2.20
N THR A 33 -0.14 6.52 1.75
CA THR A 33 0.21 7.79 2.43
C THR A 33 -1.00 8.61 2.90
N GLY A 34 -2.23 8.06 2.84
CA GLY A 34 -3.43 8.80 3.23
C GLY A 34 -3.79 9.96 2.27
N GLY A 35 -3.33 9.84 1.02
CA GLY A 35 -3.58 10.81 -0.05
C GLY A 35 -2.49 11.86 -0.25
N GLN A 36 -1.31 11.73 0.39
CA GLN A 36 -0.15 12.57 0.10
C GLN A 36 0.64 11.99 -1.08
N LEU A 37 0.99 12.84 -2.06
CA LEU A 37 1.84 12.40 -3.15
C LEU A 37 3.24 12.08 -2.63
N LEU A 38 3.83 10.98 -3.11
CA LEU A 38 5.25 10.69 -2.94
C LEU A 38 6.00 11.57 -3.96
N THR A 39 6.28 12.81 -3.60
CA THR A 39 7.11 13.75 -4.36
C THR A 39 8.43 13.96 -3.65
#